data_AF-A0A1V0RCX4-F1
#
_entry.id   AF-A0A1V0RCX4-F1
#
_cell.length_a   1.000
_cell.length_b   1.000
_cell.length_c   1.000
_cell.angle_alpha   90.00
_cell.angle_beta   90.00
_cell.angle_gamma   90.00
#
_symmetry.space_group_name_H-M   'P 1'
#
loop_
_entity.id
_entity.type
_entity.pdbx_description
1 polymer ?
#
loop_
_entity_poly.entity_id
_entity_poly.type
_entity_poly.pdbx_seq_one_letter_code
_entity_poly.pdbx_strand_id
1 'polypeptide(L)'
;MLMTALMELDVQLDAEDTDVVLAAVWEVFGVTAALCHRIAFDEGSDELQAMLAGQKCDAGRNLLPLPTVGTAVEQPPPAPGADGLEPFVRMLTHAGQSLERLLATADSVDEGAERALREAGELAAGAAVALSRVRER
;
A
#
# COMPACT_ATOMS: atom_id res chain seq x y z
N MET A 1 16.04 -11.35 -3.48
CA MET A 1 15.93 -9.95 -3.94
C MET A 1 14.55 -9.34 -3.65
N LEU A 2 13.43 -10.07 -3.77
CA LEU A 2 12.07 -9.59 -3.44
C LEU A 2 11.91 -9.09 -1.98
N MET A 3 12.41 -9.89 -1.03
CA MET A 3 12.44 -9.49 0.39
C MET A 3 13.23 -8.20 0.63
N THR A 4 14.24 -7.88 -0.18
CA THR A 4 15.08 -6.71 0.02
C THR A 4 14.34 -5.42 -0.33
N ALA A 5 13.64 -5.39 -1.47
CA ALA A 5 12.91 -4.19 -1.90
C ALA A 5 11.66 -3.90 -1.05
N LEU A 6 10.92 -4.93 -0.63
CA LEU A 6 9.78 -4.73 0.27
C LEU A 6 10.24 -4.31 1.67
N MET A 7 11.37 -4.84 2.15
CA MET A 7 11.97 -4.43 3.42
C MET A 7 12.50 -2.99 3.35
N GLU A 8 13.06 -2.56 2.23
CA GLU A 8 13.45 -1.15 2.03
C GLU A 8 12.24 -0.22 2.06
N LEU A 9 11.13 -0.57 1.41
CA LEU A 9 9.87 0.19 1.52
C LEU A 9 9.35 0.23 2.96
N ASP A 10 9.38 -0.90 3.65
CA ASP A 10 8.95 -1.01 5.04
C ASP A 10 9.77 -0.09 5.97
N VAL A 11 11.09 -0.03 5.76
CA VAL A 11 11.97 0.90 6.48
C VAL A 11 11.67 2.36 6.16
N GLN A 12 11.35 2.68 4.90
CA GLN A 12 11.01 4.06 4.50
C GLN A 12 9.68 4.54 5.08
N LEU A 13 8.74 3.64 5.36
CA LEU A 13 7.49 3.98 6.06
C LEU A 13 7.73 4.49 7.49
N ASP A 14 8.85 4.09 8.11
CA ASP A 14 9.29 4.54 9.43
C ASP A 14 10.22 5.76 9.42
N ALA A 15 10.46 6.36 8.25
CA ALA A 15 11.32 7.54 8.16
C ALA A 15 10.73 8.74 8.93
N GLU A 16 11.61 9.59 9.46
CA GLU A 16 11.20 10.86 10.07
C GLU A 16 10.85 11.92 9.00
N ASP A 17 11.33 11.73 7.78
CA ASP A 17 11.11 12.64 6.66
C ASP A 17 9.74 12.36 6.00
N THR A 18 8.83 13.33 6.08
CA THR A 18 7.49 13.27 5.48
C THR A 18 7.52 12.93 3.99
N ASP A 19 8.42 13.50 3.21
CA ASP A 19 8.46 13.26 1.77
C ASP A 19 8.87 11.81 1.46
N VAL A 20 9.75 11.24 2.29
CA VAL A 20 10.15 9.82 2.20
C VAL A 20 8.99 8.90 2.56
N VAL A 21 8.26 9.19 3.65
CA VAL A 21 7.10 8.38 4.05
C VAL A 21 6.00 8.44 2.99
N LEU A 22 5.67 9.63 2.47
CA LEU A 22 4.65 9.78 1.44
C LEU A 22 5.04 9.07 0.14
N ALA A 23 6.32 9.14 -0.27
CA ALA A 23 6.81 8.39 -1.41
C ALA A 23 6.73 6.86 -1.21
N ALA A 24 7.07 6.38 -0.01
CA ALA A 24 6.97 4.96 0.33
C ALA A 24 5.52 4.47 0.31
N VAL A 25 4.58 5.20 0.93
CA VAL A 25 3.15 4.89 0.87
C VAL A 25 2.63 4.87 -0.56
N TRP A 26 3.00 5.88 -1.35
CA TRP A 26 2.63 5.95 -2.76
C TRP A 26 3.09 4.71 -3.52
N GLU A 27 4.32 4.25 -3.27
CA GLU A 27 4.87 3.06 -3.91
C GLU A 27 4.23 1.75 -3.41
N VAL A 28 3.94 1.62 -2.11
CA VAL A 28 3.18 0.48 -1.55
C VAL A 28 1.84 0.33 -2.27
N PHE A 29 1.12 1.43 -2.51
CA PHE A 29 -0.12 1.38 -3.29
C PHE A 29 0.11 0.91 -4.72
N GLY A 30 1.11 1.44 -5.43
CA GLY A 30 1.36 1.07 -6.83
C GLY A 30 1.76 -0.39 -6.99
N VAL A 31 2.66 -0.86 -6.13
CA VAL A 31 3.09 -2.26 -6.10
C VAL A 31 1.91 -3.18 -5.83
N THR A 32 1.05 -2.83 -4.88
CA THR A 32 -0.09 -3.67 -4.50
C THR A 32 -1.20 -3.64 -5.55
N ALA A 33 -1.44 -2.51 -6.21
CA ALA A 33 -2.36 -2.43 -7.34
C ALA A 33 -1.89 -3.30 -8.52
N ALA A 34 -0.59 -3.23 -8.87
CA ALA A 34 0.00 -4.06 -9.91
C ALA A 34 -0.07 -5.56 -9.57
N LEU A 35 0.15 -5.91 -8.30
CA LEU A 35 -0.04 -7.28 -7.79
C LEU A 35 -1.49 -7.74 -7.99
N CYS A 36 -2.47 -6.93 -7.57
CA CYS A 36 -3.89 -7.25 -7.67
C CYS A 36 -4.31 -7.50 -9.12
N HIS A 37 -3.87 -6.64 -10.05
CA HIS A 37 -4.12 -6.83 -11.48
C HIS A 37 -3.54 -8.14 -12.03
N ARG A 38 -2.38 -8.57 -11.50
CA ARG A 38 -1.75 -9.82 -11.90
C ARG A 38 -2.51 -11.05 -11.39
N ILE A 39 -2.98 -11.02 -10.14
CA ILE A 39 -3.56 -12.19 -9.47
C ILE A 39 -5.08 -12.28 -9.57
N ALA A 40 -5.77 -11.26 -10.09
CA ALA A 40 -7.23 -11.19 -10.13
C ALA A 40 -7.88 -12.40 -10.83
N PHE A 41 -7.21 -12.93 -11.86
CA PHE A 41 -7.69 -14.08 -12.64
C PHE A 41 -6.91 -15.37 -12.36
N ASP A 42 -6.05 -15.38 -11.33
CA ASP A 42 -5.33 -16.60 -10.93
C ASP A 42 -6.31 -17.63 -10.36
N GLU A 43 -6.09 -18.89 -10.70
CA GLU A 43 -6.84 -20.00 -10.10
C GLU A 43 -6.57 -20.04 -8.58
N GLY A 44 -7.64 -19.97 -7.78
CA GLY A 44 -7.56 -19.90 -6.31
C GLY A 44 -7.60 -18.49 -5.72
N SER A 45 -7.64 -17.44 -6.56
CA SER A 45 -7.92 -16.07 -6.13
C SER A 45 -9.42 -15.75 -6.17
N ASP A 46 -9.90 -14.98 -5.20
CA ASP A 46 -11.18 -14.26 -5.29
C ASP A 46 -10.99 -12.99 -6.12
N GLU A 47 -11.48 -13.03 -7.36
CA GLU A 47 -11.38 -11.94 -8.34
C GLU A 47 -11.94 -10.62 -7.79
N LEU A 48 -13.10 -10.66 -7.13
CA LEU A 48 -13.74 -9.44 -6.62
C LEU A 48 -12.93 -8.80 -5.50
N GLN A 49 -12.38 -9.60 -4.59
CA GLN A 49 -11.50 -9.09 -3.54
C GLN A 49 -10.20 -8.52 -4.11
N ALA A 50 -9.60 -9.18 -5.11
CA ALA A 50 -8.39 -8.70 -5.75
C ALA A 50 -8.63 -7.35 -6.47
N MET A 51 -9.70 -7.25 -7.25
CA MET A 51 -10.08 -6.00 -7.91
C MET A 51 -10.39 -4.88 -6.92
N LEU A 52 -11.10 -5.19 -5.83
CA LEU A 52 -11.41 -4.21 -4.78
C LEU A 52 -10.14 -3.68 -4.10
N ALA A 53 -9.20 -4.57 -3.76
CA ALA A 53 -7.92 -4.18 -3.19
C ALA A 53 -7.12 -3.28 -4.15
N GLY A 54 -7.06 -3.65 -5.44
CA GLY A 54 -6.39 -2.87 -6.48
C GLY A 54 -6.99 -1.47 -6.64
N GLN A 55 -8.32 -1.37 -6.75
CA GLN A 55 -9.02 -0.08 -6.88
C GLN A 55 -8.79 0.84 -5.69
N LYS A 56 -8.78 0.29 -4.47
CA LYS A 56 -8.48 1.06 -3.25
C LYS A 56 -7.05 1.58 -3.27
N CYS A 57 -6.10 0.78 -3.74
CA CYS A 57 -4.72 1.20 -3.87
C CYS A 57 -4.57 2.32 -4.91
N ASP A 58 -5.19 2.19 -6.09
CA ASP A 58 -5.16 3.24 -7.12
C ASP A 58 -5.81 4.54 -6.61
N ALA A 59 -6.94 4.44 -5.91
CA ALA A 59 -7.58 5.60 -5.29
C ALA A 59 -6.68 6.27 -4.24
N GLY A 60 -6.06 5.48 -3.36
CA GLY A 60 -5.14 6.00 -2.33
C GLY A 60 -3.93 6.70 -2.94
N ARG A 61 -3.35 6.11 -4.00
CA ARG A 61 -2.23 6.68 -4.74
C ARG A 61 -2.56 8.01 -5.40
N ASN A 62 -3.79 8.19 -5.87
CA ASN A 62 -4.27 9.44 -6.49
C ASN A 62 -4.55 10.57 -5.50
N LEU A 63 -4.66 10.28 -4.20
CA LEU A 63 -4.83 11.29 -3.15
C LEU A 63 -3.50 11.89 -2.69
N LEU A 64 -2.40 11.18 -2.92
CA LEU A 64 -1.07 11.56 -2.47
C LEU A 64 -0.33 12.37 -3.53
N PRO A 65 0.58 13.28 -3.14
CA PRO A 65 1.40 14.00 -4.08
C PRO A 65 2.27 13.01 -4.88
N LEU A 66 2.59 13.37 -6.13
CA LEU A 66 3.56 12.62 -6.93
C LEU A 66 4.91 12.64 -6.21
N PRO A 67 5.54 11.48 -6.00
CA PRO A 67 6.80 11.43 -5.29
C PRO A 67 7.92 12.09 -6.10
N THR A 68 8.73 12.89 -5.41
CA THR A 68 9.95 13.51 -5.94
C THR A 68 11.21 12.67 -5.67
N VAL A 69 11.08 11.65 -4.82
CA VAL A 69 12.11 10.72 -4.37
C VAL A 69 11.60 9.28 -4.44
N GLY A 70 12.50 8.30 -4.37
CA GLY A 70 12.16 6.88 -4.39
C GLY A 70 12.49 6.20 -5.73
N THR A 71 12.38 4.88 -5.75
CA THR A 71 12.64 4.05 -6.92
C THR A 71 11.47 3.11 -7.13
N ALA A 72 11.04 2.94 -8.39
CA ALA A 72 10.00 1.99 -8.72
C ALA A 72 10.42 0.57 -8.32
N VAL A 73 9.54 -0.14 -7.65
CA VAL A 73 9.79 -1.47 -7.14
C VAL A 73 9.15 -2.50 -8.07
N GLU A 74 9.97 -3.20 -8.84
CA GLU A 74 9.49 -4.36 -9.60
C GLU A 74 9.28 -5.56 -8.65
N GLN A 75 8.10 -6.18 -8.76
CA GLN A 75 7.76 -7.36 -7.98
C GLN A 75 7.53 -8.57 -8.90
N PRO A 76 8.22 -9.70 -8.66
CA PRO A 76 7.87 -10.96 -9.29
C PRO A 76 6.55 -11.50 -8.71
N PRO A 77 5.98 -12.57 -9.28
CA PRO A 77 4.72 -13.13 -8.80
C PRO A 77 4.79 -13.56 -7.32
N PRO A 78 3.73 -13.35 -6.53
CA PRO A 78 3.68 -13.82 -5.16
C PRO A 78 3.71 -15.35 -5.12
N ALA A 79 4.16 -15.92 -3.99
CA ALA A 79 4.00 -17.35 -3.76
C ALA A 79 2.51 -17.74 -3.80
N PRO A 80 2.15 -19.00 -4.14
CA PRO A 80 0.77 -19.48 -4.05
C PRO A 80 0.21 -19.43 -2.62
N GLY A 81 -1.12 -19.39 -2.49
CA GLY A 81 -1.82 -19.39 -1.20
C GLY A 81 -1.82 -18.03 -0.49
N ALA A 82 -2.48 -17.99 0.68
CA ALA A 82 -2.64 -16.79 1.50
C ALA A 82 -1.30 -16.22 2.00
N ASP A 83 -0.37 -17.08 2.41
CA ASP A 83 0.96 -16.68 2.92
C ASP A 83 1.78 -15.89 1.89
N GLY A 84 1.53 -16.08 0.60
CA GLY A 84 2.17 -15.31 -0.47
C GLY A 84 1.70 -13.86 -0.57
N LEU A 85 0.54 -13.52 0.01
CA LEU A 85 -0.02 -12.17 0.02
C LEU A 85 0.23 -11.43 1.34
N GLU A 86 0.53 -12.17 2.42
CA GLU A 86 0.79 -11.64 3.76
C GLU A 86 1.78 -10.46 3.80
N PRO A 87 2.93 -10.46 3.07
CA PRO A 87 3.84 -9.32 3.07
C PRO A 87 3.19 -8.02 2.59
N PHE A 88 2.32 -8.10 1.58
CA PHE A 88 1.64 -6.95 1.01
C PHE A 88 0.51 -6.44 1.92
N VAL A 89 -0.20 -7.36 2.59
CA VAL A 89 -1.19 -7.01 3.63
C VAL A 89 -0.53 -6.24 4.77
N ARG A 90 0.65 -6.69 5.23
CA ARG A 90 1.42 -6.01 6.27
C ARG A 90 1.89 -4.63 5.83
N MET A 91 2.41 -4.51 4.62
CA MET A 91 2.83 -3.21 4.08
C MET A 91 1.68 -2.22 3.98
N LEU A 92 0.50 -2.64 3.50
CA LEU A 92 -0.67 -1.76 3.46
C LEU A 92 -1.11 -1.31 4.86
N THR A 93 -1.03 -2.22 5.84
CA THR A 93 -1.33 -1.90 7.23
C THR A 93 -0.33 -0.89 7.79
N HIS A 94 0.97 -1.10 7.56
CA HIS A 94 2.03 -0.20 7.99
C HIS A 94 1.94 1.16 7.28
N ALA A 95 1.59 1.18 5.99
CA ALA A 95 1.33 2.41 5.25
C ALA A 95 0.20 3.24 5.87
N GLY A 96 -0.92 2.59 6.23
CA GLY A 96 -2.01 3.24 6.95
C GLY A 96 -1.56 3.83 8.29
N GLN A 97 -0.83 3.05 9.10
CA GLN A 97 -0.27 3.51 10.38
C GLN A 97 0.72 4.68 10.21
N SER A 98 1.49 4.69 9.13
CA SER A 98 2.44 5.76 8.84
C SER A 98 1.75 7.07 8.47
N LEU A 99 0.67 7.00 7.70
CA LEU A 99 -0.19 8.16 7.44
C LEU A 99 -0.86 8.69 8.73
N GLU A 100 -1.32 7.80 9.61
CA GLU A 100 -1.85 8.18 10.92
C GLU A 100 -0.79 8.87 11.79
N ARG A 101 0.45 8.37 11.79
CA ARG A 101 1.58 9.01 12.49
C ARG A 101 1.87 10.40 11.94
N LEU A 102 1.95 10.56 10.62
CA LEU A 102 2.16 11.87 9.98
C LEU A 102 1.08 12.88 10.38
N LEU A 103 -0.19 12.45 10.40
CA LEU A 103 -1.30 13.29 10.85
C LEU A 103 -1.18 13.70 12.32
N ALA A 104 -0.67 12.82 13.18
CA ALA A 104 -0.51 13.10 14.60
C ALA A 104 0.67 14.03 14.93
N THR A 105 1.70 14.07 14.07
CA THR A 105 2.93 14.86 14.30
C THR A 105 3.01 16.15 13.50
N ALA A 106 2.08 16.39 12.57
CA ALA A 106 2.14 17.58 11.74
C ALA A 106 1.55 18.80 12.47
N ASP A 107 2.42 19.74 12.82
CA ASP A 107 2.06 20.97 13.54
C ASP A 107 1.10 21.90 12.74
N SER A 108 1.04 21.76 11.41
CA SER A 108 0.04 22.39 10.55
C SER A 108 0.04 21.78 9.13
N VAL A 109 -0.81 20.78 8.88
CA VAL A 109 -1.19 20.42 7.49
C VAL A 109 -2.35 21.30 7.07
N ASP A 110 -2.38 21.70 5.80
CA ASP A 110 -3.59 22.26 5.20
C ASP A 110 -4.78 21.29 5.37
N GLU A 111 -6.00 21.79 5.62
CA GLU A 111 -7.18 20.95 5.84
C GLU A 111 -7.44 19.97 4.68
N GLY A 112 -7.12 20.38 3.46
CA GLY A 112 -7.21 19.52 2.27
C GLY A 112 -6.19 18.39 2.30
N ALA A 113 -4.95 18.67 2.71
CA ALA A 113 -3.90 17.67 2.87
C ALA A 113 -4.23 16.71 4.02
N GLU A 114 -4.72 17.21 5.16
CA GLU A 114 -5.13 16.38 6.29
C GLU A 114 -6.22 15.37 5.89
N ARG A 115 -7.24 15.86 5.17
CA ARG A 115 -8.32 15.00 4.65
C ARG A 115 -7.79 13.95 3.68
N ALA A 116 -6.90 14.33 2.76
CA ALA A 116 -6.33 13.41 1.77
C ALA A 116 -5.51 12.30 2.45
N LEU A 117 -4.70 12.64 3.46
CA LEU A 117 -3.91 11.67 4.22
C LEU A 117 -4.81 10.70 5.01
N ARG A 118 -5.89 11.20 5.64
CA ARG A 118 -6.85 10.37 6.37
C ARG A 118 -7.56 9.40 5.42
N GLU A 119 -8.05 9.89 4.30
CA GLU A 119 -8.74 9.08 3.29
C GLU A 119 -7.79 8.04 2.66
N ALA A 120 -6.53 8.40 2.39
CA ALA A 120 -5.51 7.46 1.95
C ALA A 120 -5.26 6.36 3.00
N GLY A 121 -5.22 6.69 4.29
CA GLY A 121 -5.08 5.71 5.39
C GLY A 121 -6.24 4.72 5.43
N GLU A 122 -7.48 5.21 5.31
CA GLU A 122 -8.69 4.38 5.24
C GLU A 122 -8.67 3.45 4.01
N LEU A 123 -8.19 3.94 2.87
CA LEU A 123 -8.04 3.15 1.66
C LEU A 123 -6.96 2.07 1.81
N ALA A 124 -5.84 2.36 2.48
CA ALA A 124 -4.81 1.37 2.80
C ALA A 124 -5.36 0.26 3.71
N ALA A 125 -6.06 0.61 4.79
CA ALA A 125 -6.71 -0.36 5.68
C ALA A 125 -7.75 -1.21 4.93
N GLY A 126 -8.60 -0.58 4.12
CA GLY A 126 -9.59 -1.28 3.31
C GLY A 126 -8.97 -2.19 2.25
N ALA A 127 -7.85 -1.79 1.65
CA ALA A 127 -7.11 -2.62 0.70
C ALA A 127 -6.48 -3.82 1.39
N ALA A 128 -5.92 -3.65 2.60
CA ALA A 128 -5.32 -4.75 3.37
C ALA A 128 -6.36 -5.83 3.70
N VAL A 129 -7.56 -5.41 4.14
CA VAL A 129 -8.67 -6.33 4.44
C VAL A 129 -9.18 -7.05 3.19
N ALA A 130 -9.28 -6.34 2.06
CA ALA A 130 -9.69 -6.98 0.81
C ALA A 130 -8.61 -7.98 0.34
N LEU A 131 -7.34 -7.60 0.39
CA LEU A 131 -6.22 -8.42 -0.05
C LEU A 131 -6.05 -9.69 0.80
N SER A 132 -6.26 -9.62 2.12
CA SER A 132 -6.17 -10.80 3.00
C SER A 132 -7.14 -11.90 2.58
N ARG A 133 -8.31 -11.51 2.03
CA ARG A 133 -9.40 -12.40 1.64
C ARG A 133 -9.24 -13.03 0.26
N VAL A 134 -8.27 -12.58 -0.54
CA VAL A 134 -8.11 -13.03 -1.94
C VAL A 134 -7.83 -14.53 -2.01
N ARG A 135 -7.08 -15.10 -1.06
CA ARG A 135 -6.67 -16.52 -1.07
C ARG A 135 -6.98 -17.26 0.23
N GLU A 136 -8.03 -16.87 0.95
CA GLU A 136 -8.46 -17.49 2.22
C GLU A 136 -9.07 -18.91 2.08
N ARG A 137 -8.86 -19.60 0.94
CA ARG A 137 -9.46 -20.91 0.64
C ARG A 137 -8.53 -22.08 0.94
#